data_AF-A0A3C0MH11-F1
#
_entry.id   AF-A0A3C0MH11-F1
#
_cell.length_a   1.000
_cell.length_b   1.000
_cell.length_c   1.000
_cell.angle_alpha   90.00
_cell.angle_beta   90.00
_cell.angle_gamma   90.00
#
_symmetry.space_group_name_H-M   'P 1'
#
loop_
_entity.id
_entity.type
_entity.pdbx_description
1 polymer ?
#
loop_
_entity_poly.entity_id
_entity_poly.type
_entity_poly.pdbx_seq_one_letter_code
_entity_poly.pdbx_strand_id
1 'polypeptide(L)' 'MAAEIMAARQLTYFAAREKDAGRRCDVEAGMAKLLGARVAWASADNALQIHGGNGFALEYPIS' A
#
# COMPACT_ATOMS: atom_id res chain seq x y z
N MET A 1 -6.02 -5.18 6.44
CA MET A 1 -5.99 -5.06 4.96
C MET A 1 -6.91 -3.96 4.43
N ALA A 2 -8.23 -4.15 4.24
CA ALA A 2 -9.06 -3.21 3.47
C ALA A 2 -9.07 -1.75 3.99
N ALA A 3 -9.22 -1.56 5.30
CA ALA A 3 -9.20 -0.22 5.92
C ALA A 3 -7.86 0.51 5.71
N GLU A 4 -6.74 -0.21 5.85
CA GLU A 4 -5.40 0.33 5.67
C GLU A 4 -5.09 0.66 4.21
N ILE A 5 -5.55 -0.18 3.28
CA ILE A 5 -5.47 0.10 1.84
C ILE A 5 -6.24 1.39 1.51
N MET A 6 -7.43 1.58 2.10
CA MET A 6 -8.19 2.80 1.90
C MET A 6 -7.45 4.03 2.46
N ALA A 7 -6.87 3.92 3.65
CA ALA A 7 -6.08 4.99 4.25
C ALA A 7 -4.86 5.36 3.39
N ALA A 8 -4.08 4.36 2.95
CA ALA A 8 -2.94 4.58 2.05
C ALA A 8 -3.38 5.22 0.73
N ARG A 9 -4.47 4.73 0.12
CA ARG A 9 -5.03 5.27 -1.12
C ARG A 9 -5.43 6.74 -0.99
N GLN A 10 -6.14 7.09 0.08
CA GLN A 10 -6.57 8.49 0.28
C GLN A 10 -5.38 9.41 0.54
N LEU A 11 -4.36 8.94 1.27
CA LEU A 11 -3.14 9.72 1.50
C LEU A 11 -2.35 9.94 0.20
N THR A 12 -2.26 8.93 -0.67
CA THR A 12 -1.68 9.07 -2.01
C THR A 12 -2.46 10.07 -2.86
N TYR A 13 -3.79 9.98 -2.89
CA TYR A 13 -4.63 10.91 -3.66
C TYR A 13 -4.58 12.33 -3.10
N PHE A 14 -4.44 12.50 -1.80
CA PHE A 14 -4.22 13.80 -1.19
C PHE A 14 -2.91 14.41 -1.68
N ALA A 15 -1.78 13.68 -1.57
CA ALA A 15 -0.49 14.14 -2.06
C ALA A 15 -0.51 14.49 -3.57
N ALA A 16 -1.22 13.69 -4.38
CA ALA A 16 -1.41 13.98 -5.80
C ALA A 16 -2.21 15.27 -6.05
N ARG A 17 -3.32 15.49 -5.32
CA ARG A 17 -4.10 16.73 -5.42
C ARG A 17 -3.31 17.98 -5.01
N GLU A 18 -2.46 17.87 -3.97
CA GLU A 18 -1.56 18.96 -3.59
C GLU A 18 -0.59 19.28 -4.74
N LYS A 19 -0.02 18.25 -5.36
CA LYS A 19 0.88 18.40 -6.50
C LYS A 19 0.20 19.03 -7.72
N ASP A 20 -1.00 18.56 -8.07
CA ASP A 20 -1.78 19.05 -9.21
C ASP A 20 -2.20 20.52 -9.01
N ALA A 21 -2.43 20.93 -7.77
CA ALA A 21 -2.72 22.32 -7.42
C ALA A 21 -1.47 23.22 -7.35
N GLY A 22 -0.29 22.71 -7.75
CA GLY A 22 0.97 23.45 -7.72
C GLY A 22 1.53 23.71 -6.32
N ARG A 23 0.99 23.05 -5.29
CA ARG A 23 1.48 23.16 -3.91
C ARG A 23 2.67 22.22 -3.70
N ARG A 24 3.55 22.62 -2.78
CA ARG A 24 4.63 21.76 -2.30
C ARG A 24 4.01 20.59 -1.53
N CYS A 25 4.40 19.36 -1.85
CA CYS A 25 3.75 18.14 -1.37
C CYS A 25 4.75 17.03 -0.95
N ASP A 26 6.00 17.38 -0.65
CA ASP A 26 7.07 16.42 -0.33
C ASP A 26 6.82 15.66 0.97
N VAL A 27 6.19 16.31 1.96
CA VAL A 27 5.83 15.70 3.24
C VAL A 27 4.70 14.70 3.05
N GLU A 28 3.63 15.10 2.36
CA GLU A 28 2.45 14.29 2.06
C GLU A 28 2.83 13.07 1.21
N ALA A 29 3.65 13.28 0.18
CA ALA A 29 4.18 12.22 -0.65
C ALA A 29 5.08 11.26 0.14
N GLY A 30 5.91 11.79 1.04
CA GLY A 30 6.73 10.99 1.95
C GLY A 30 5.90 10.12 2.90
N MET A 31 4.85 10.69 3.49
CA MET A 31 3.90 9.95 4.33
C MET A 31 3.17 8.86 3.53
N ALA A 32 2.68 9.19 2.32
CA ALA A 32 2.02 8.24 1.43
C ALA A 32 2.94 7.06 1.08
N LYS A 33 4.21 7.34 0.74
CA LYS A 33 5.21 6.31 0.43
C LYS A 33 5.48 5.40 1.63
N LEU A 34 5.72 5.99 2.81
CA LEU A 34 6.05 5.25 4.02
C LEU A 34 4.88 4.34 4.44
N LEU A 35 3.67 4.89 4.50
CA LEU A 35 2.48 4.12 4.88
C LEU A 35 2.15 3.07 3.83
N GLY A 36 2.14 3.44 2.55
CA GLY A 36 1.81 2.55 1.44
C GLY A 36 2.72 1.32 1.38
N ALA A 37 4.04 1.50 1.56
CA ALA A 37 4.98 0.39 1.58
C ALA A 37 4.70 -0.60 2.73
N ARG A 38 4.44 -0.08 3.94
CA ARG A 38 4.14 -0.92 5.10
C ARG A 38 2.82 -1.68 4.95
N VAL A 39 1.79 -1.00 4.44
CA VAL A 39 0.47 -1.60 4.19
C VAL A 39 0.55 -2.67 3.09
N ALA A 40 1.30 -2.43 2.02
CA ALA A 40 1.50 -3.40 0.95
C ALA A 40 2.20 -4.66 1.46
N TRP A 41 3.30 -4.50 2.22
CA TRP A 41 4.01 -5.62 2.83
C TRP A 41 3.10 -6.44 3.74
N ALA A 42 2.45 -5.80 4.72
CA ALA A 42 1.56 -6.50 5.65
C ALA A 42 0.36 -7.15 4.94
N SER A 43 -0.11 -6.58 3.84
CA SER A 43 -1.20 -7.14 3.04
C SER A 43 -0.75 -8.38 2.27
N ALA A 44 0.42 -8.36 1.63
CA ALA A 44 0.98 -9.51 0.95
C ALA A 44 1.27 -10.66 1.92
N ASP A 45 1.90 -10.36 3.06
CA ASP A 45 2.24 -11.32 4.11
C ASP A 45 0.99 -12.03 4.68
N ASN A 46 -0.03 -11.25 5.06
CA ASN A 46 -1.29 -11.83 5.54
C ASN A 46 -2.05 -12.60 4.45
N ALA A 47 -1.99 -12.14 3.20
CA ALA A 47 -2.61 -12.84 2.08
C ALA A 47 -1.91 -14.18 1.80
N LEU A 48 -0.58 -14.24 1.84
CA LEU A 48 0.18 -15.49 1.76
C LEU A 48 -0.24 -16.44 2.88
N GLN A 49 -0.32 -15.95 4.12
CA GLN A 49 -0.74 -16.75 5.27
C GLN A 49 -2.15 -17.37 5.11
N ILE A 50 -3.09 -16.64 4.49
CA ILE A 50 -4.44 -17.15 4.19
C ILE A 50 -4.39 -18.33 3.20
N HIS A 51 -3.46 -18.32 2.24
CA HIS A 51 -3.27 -19.41 1.28
C HIS A 51 -2.56 -20.63 1.88
N GLY A 52 -2.05 -20.54 3.12
CA GLY A 52 -1.36 -21.63 3.80
C GLY A 52 -0.14 -22.10 3.03
N GLY A 53 0.08 -23.42 2.96
CA GLY A 53 1.24 -24.01 2.26
C GLY A 53 1.31 -23.64 0.77
N ASN A 54 0.15 -23.46 0.12
CA ASN A 54 0.09 -23.05 -1.29
C ASN A 54 0.60 -21.63 -1.51
N GLY A 55 0.61 -20.77 -0.47
CA GLY A 55 1.17 -19.43 -0.54
C GLY A 55 2.68 -19.39 -0.85
N PHE A 56 3.39 -20.51 -0.64
CA PHE A 56 4.83 -20.64 -0.96
C PHE A 56 5.11 -21.30 -2.32
N ALA A 57 4.07 -21.79 -3.02
CA ALA A 57 4.22 -22.44 -4.31
C ALA A 57 4.20 -21.39 -5.45
N LEU A 58 5.21 -21.43 -6.32
CA LEU A 58 5.35 -20.49 -7.45
C LEU A 58 4.20 -20.54 -8.49
N GLU A 59 3.34 -21.56 -8.41
CA GLU A 59 2.11 -21.63 -9.20
C GLU A 59 1.08 -20.56 -8.76
N TYR A 60 1.11 -20.14 -7.49
CA TYR A 60 0.19 -19.15 -6.96
C TYR A 60 0.82 -17.76 -6.98
N PRO A 61 0.16 -16.73 -7.54
CA PRO A 61 0.74 -15.40 -7.72
C PRO A 61 0.96 -14.62 -6.40
N ILE A 62 0.60 -15.20 -5.26
CA ILE A 62 0.80 -14.59 -3.95
C ILE A 62 2.21 -14.85 -3.37
N SER A 63 2.95 -15.81 -3.96
CA SER A 63 4.33 -16.16 -3.58
C SER A 63 5.35 -15.10 -3.97
#